data_AF-A0A2R7LGS9-F1
#
_entry.id   AF-A0A2R7LGS9-F1
#
_cell.length_a   1.000
_cell.length_b   1.000
_cell.length_c   1.000
_cell.angle_alpha   90.00
_cell.angle_beta   90.00
_cell.angle_gamma   90.00
#
_symmetry.space_group_name_H-M   'P 1'
#
loop_
_entity.id
_entity.type
_entity.pdbx_description
1 polymer ?
#
loop_
_entity_poly.entity_id
_entity_poly.type
_entity_poly.pdbx_seq_one_letter_code
_entity_poly.pdbx_strand_id
1 'polypeptide(L)'
;MKNSKKRILIVVNTQFPYGKSEDFLSNELEYATGFDEIVCFPILAYGAKTPGDIIYKKTKQSVTFYNSTFSYNNKLRLLKLLFLTFTDSNFYKELLVLISTKRFTLGNIKQLLRFLFIAHNALNDLTRIVNEKYKNCDVVLYSYWMYITAFVIISLKKKLKN
;
A
#
# COMPACT_ATOMS: atom_id res chain seq x y z
N MET A 1 -29.30 20.45 -0.62
CA MET A 1 -28.35 19.76 0.28
C MET A 1 -27.40 18.94 -0.58
N LYS A 2 -26.09 19.24 -0.57
CA LYS A 2 -25.10 18.48 -1.35
C LYS A 2 -25.07 17.07 -0.79
N ASN A 3 -25.41 16.08 -1.61
CA ASN A 3 -25.26 14.67 -1.27
C ASN A 3 -23.74 14.36 -1.26
N SER A 4 -23.03 14.78 -0.21
CA SER A 4 -21.58 14.67 -0.18
C SER A 4 -21.21 13.22 0.08
N LYS A 5 -20.65 12.58 -0.93
CA LYS A 5 -20.01 11.26 -0.77
C LYS A 5 -19.08 11.30 0.43
N LYS A 6 -19.12 10.26 1.27
CA LYS A 6 -18.20 10.08 2.40
C LYS A 6 -16.76 10.24 1.90
N ARG A 7 -15.98 11.10 2.53
CA ARG A 7 -14.60 11.42 2.14
C ARG A 7 -13.62 10.59 2.96
N ILE A 8 -12.85 9.77 2.29
CA ILE A 8 -11.96 8.76 2.90
C ILE A 8 -10.52 9.10 2.55
N LEU A 9 -9.65 9.19 3.54
CA LEU A 9 -8.20 9.25 3.33
C LEU A 9 -7.62 7.85 3.46
N ILE A 10 -6.95 7.35 2.43
CA ILE A 10 -6.17 6.11 2.51
C ILE A 10 -4.69 6.47 2.56
N VAL A 11 -4.07 6.25 3.71
CA VAL A 11 -2.63 6.40 3.94
C VAL A 11 -1.95 5.07 3.71
N VAL A 12 -1.10 4.98 2.69
CA VAL A 12 -0.26 3.81 2.47
C VAL A 12 1.12 4.08 3.07
N ASN A 13 1.49 3.24 4.02
CA ASN A 13 2.69 3.38 4.83
C ASN A 13 3.46 2.04 4.86
N THR A 14 4.58 1.97 5.56
CA THR A 14 5.40 0.75 5.58
C THR A 14 4.92 -0.25 6.63
N GLN A 15 4.82 0.14 7.90
CA GLN A 15 4.60 -0.79 9.01
C GLN A 15 3.68 -0.29 10.13
N PHE A 16 3.43 1.02 10.23
CA PHE A 16 2.44 1.59 11.14
C PHE A 16 1.05 0.95 10.93
N PRO A 17 0.32 0.63 12.00
CA PRO A 17 0.64 0.87 13.41
C PRO A 17 1.29 -0.35 14.10
N TYR A 18 1.84 -1.30 13.35
CA TYR A 18 2.32 -2.59 13.86
C TYR A 18 3.85 -2.67 14.02
N GLY A 19 4.61 -1.72 13.46
CA GLY A 19 6.08 -1.67 13.53
C GLY A 19 6.63 -0.32 13.98
N LYS A 20 7.82 -0.31 14.58
CA LYS A 20 8.47 0.84 15.25
C LYS A 20 9.22 1.78 14.30
N SER A 21 8.65 2.14 13.16
CA SER A 21 9.38 2.89 12.11
C SER A 21 8.72 4.20 11.68
N GLU A 22 7.57 4.56 12.25
CA GLU A 22 6.69 5.60 11.71
C GLU A 22 5.99 6.41 12.84
N ASP A 23 6.72 6.74 13.91
CA ASP A 23 6.20 7.48 15.08
C ASP A 23 5.61 8.86 14.71
N PHE A 24 6.17 9.53 13.71
CA PHE A 24 5.64 10.82 13.25
C PHE A 24 4.25 10.70 12.61
N LEU A 25 3.95 9.57 11.97
CA LEU A 25 2.66 9.35 11.34
C LEU A 25 1.53 9.35 12.37
N SER A 26 1.75 8.84 13.60
CA SER A 26 0.70 8.89 14.62
C SER A 26 0.32 10.32 14.99
N ASN A 27 1.30 11.22 15.04
CA ASN A 27 1.07 12.63 15.36
C ASN A 27 0.41 13.35 14.18
N GLU A 28 0.87 13.12 12.95
CA GLU A 28 0.28 13.71 11.74
C GLU A 28 -1.20 13.35 11.58
N LEU A 29 -1.57 12.11 11.91
CA LEU A 29 -2.95 11.64 11.87
C LEU A 29 -3.86 12.39 12.85
N GLU A 30 -3.34 12.96 13.93
CA GLU A 30 -4.15 13.80 14.84
C GLU A 30 -4.58 15.12 14.19
N TYR A 31 -3.77 15.63 13.24
CA TYR A 31 -4.01 16.90 12.55
C TYR A 31 -4.70 16.73 11.19
N ALA A 32 -4.86 15.49 10.72
CA ALA A 32 -5.50 15.17 9.43
C ALA A 32 -7.02 15.41 9.50
N THR A 33 -7.47 16.63 9.26
CA THR A 33 -8.91 16.99 9.32
C THR A 33 -9.58 16.99 7.94
N GLY A 34 -10.92 16.97 7.91
CA GLY A 34 -11.71 17.06 6.66
C GLY A 34 -12.02 15.73 5.99
N PHE A 35 -11.81 14.61 6.68
CA PHE A 35 -12.15 13.25 6.25
C PHE A 35 -13.11 12.62 7.25
N ASP A 36 -14.07 11.83 6.76
CA ASP A 36 -15.01 11.08 7.60
C ASP A 36 -14.36 9.84 8.22
N GLU A 37 -13.33 9.30 7.56
CA GLU A 37 -12.56 8.15 8.01
C GLU A 37 -11.16 8.21 7.40
N ILE A 38 -10.16 7.83 8.20
CA ILE A 38 -8.80 7.63 7.73
C ILE A 38 -8.48 6.13 7.80
N VAL A 39 -7.93 5.62 6.71
CA VAL A 39 -7.54 4.23 6.56
C VAL A 39 -6.03 4.16 6.44
N CYS A 40 -5.35 3.47 7.34
CA CYS A 40 -3.92 3.21 7.22
C CYS A 40 -3.69 1.78 6.71
N PHE A 41 -2.81 1.67 5.70
CA PHE A 41 -2.45 0.41 5.06
C PHE A 41 -0.92 0.21 5.04
N PRO A 42 -0.34 -0.50 6.01
CA PRO A 42 1.05 -0.91 6.00
C PRO A 42 1.33 -1.99 4.95
N ILE A 43 2.26 -1.73 4.04
CA ILE A 43 2.62 -2.67 2.95
C ILE A 43 3.55 -3.81 3.40
N LEU A 44 4.19 -3.68 4.57
CA LEU A 44 5.10 -4.67 5.16
C LEU A 44 4.57 -5.35 6.43
N ALA A 45 3.34 -5.04 6.85
CA ALA A 45 2.67 -5.75 7.93
C ALA A 45 1.73 -6.83 7.36
N TYR A 46 1.92 -8.07 7.78
CA TYR A 46 1.19 -9.22 7.26
C TYR A 46 0.50 -10.01 8.37
N GLY A 47 -0.47 -10.84 7.99
CA GLY A 47 -1.19 -11.75 8.90
C GLY A 47 -2.49 -11.16 9.42
N ALA A 48 -3.22 -11.96 10.20
CA ALA A 48 -4.38 -11.48 10.93
C ALA A 48 -3.90 -10.60 12.08
N LYS A 49 -4.25 -9.30 12.04
CA LYS A 49 -3.90 -8.33 13.06
C LYS A 49 -5.11 -8.01 13.93
N THR A 50 -4.88 -7.90 15.22
CA THR A 50 -5.87 -7.55 16.24
C THR A 50 -5.58 -6.16 16.80
N PRO A 51 -6.54 -5.53 17.50
CA PRO A 51 -6.28 -4.27 18.19
C PRO A 51 -5.14 -4.34 19.22
N GLY A 52 -4.82 -5.53 19.76
CA GLY A 52 -3.71 -5.72 20.68
C GLY A 52 -2.32 -5.68 20.03
N ASP A 53 -2.24 -5.83 18.70
CA ASP A 53 -0.98 -5.73 17.94
C ASP A 53 -0.57 -4.28 17.65
N ILE A 54 -1.44 -3.32 17.94
CA ILE A 54 -1.19 -1.90 17.74
C ILE A 54 -0.25 -1.41 18.83
N ILE A 55 0.95 -0.97 18.43
CA ILE A 55 1.99 -0.52 19.38
C ILE A 55 1.95 1.00 19.62
N TYR A 56 1.10 1.73 18.90
CA TYR A 56 0.96 3.18 19.02
C TYR A 56 -0.28 3.57 19.83
N LYS A 57 -0.27 4.80 20.37
CA LYS A 57 -1.42 5.35 21.07
C LYS A 57 -2.63 5.43 20.15
N LYS A 58 -3.83 5.24 20.72
CA LYS A 58 -5.08 5.45 20.01
C LYS A 58 -5.16 6.89 19.53
N THR A 59 -5.35 7.06 18.22
CA THR A 59 -5.60 8.35 17.59
C THR A 59 -6.96 8.89 18.04
N LYS A 60 -7.09 10.22 18.16
CA LYS A 60 -8.37 10.88 18.50
C LYS A 60 -9.44 10.72 17.42
N GLN A 61 -9.03 10.57 16.17
CA GLN A 61 -9.92 10.36 15.03
C GLN A 61 -10.19 8.87 14.76
N SER A 62 -11.29 8.62 14.02
CA SER A 62 -11.65 7.30 13.50
C SER A 62 -10.62 6.86 12.44
N VAL A 63 -9.59 6.17 12.92
CA VAL A 63 -8.57 5.53 12.07
C VAL A 63 -8.84 4.03 12.01
N THR A 64 -9.07 3.54 10.81
CA THR A 64 -9.22 2.11 10.52
C THR A 64 -7.89 1.56 9.99
N PHE A 65 -7.48 0.40 10.48
CA PHE A 65 -6.27 -0.27 10.03
C PHE A 65 -6.63 -1.50 9.18
N TYR A 66 -6.05 -1.58 7.99
CA TYR A 66 -6.07 -2.79 7.18
C TYR A 66 -4.66 -3.18 6.80
N ASN A 67 -4.43 -4.47 6.63
CA ASN A 67 -3.15 -4.98 6.15
C ASN A 67 -3.36 -6.22 5.29
N SER A 68 -2.34 -6.61 4.53
CA SER A 68 -2.41 -7.83 3.73
C SER A 68 -2.43 -9.07 4.64
N THR A 69 -3.44 -9.92 4.48
CA THR A 69 -3.54 -11.18 5.24
C THR A 69 -2.35 -12.10 4.97
N PHE A 70 -1.88 -12.15 3.72
CA PHE A 70 -0.76 -12.98 3.32
C PHE A 70 0.45 -12.12 2.95
N SER A 71 1.62 -12.56 3.41
CA SER A 71 2.91 -12.01 2.96
C SER A 71 3.17 -12.36 1.50
N TYR A 72 3.96 -11.53 0.82
CA TYR A 72 4.47 -11.81 -0.52
C TYR A 72 5.31 -13.10 -0.58
N ASN A 73 5.82 -13.58 0.56
CA ASN A 73 6.56 -14.84 0.67
C ASN A 73 5.66 -16.09 0.76
N ASN A 74 4.34 -15.94 0.89
CA ASN A 74 3.45 -17.11 0.97
C ASN A 74 3.41 -17.83 -0.40
N LYS A 75 3.57 -19.16 -0.40
CA LYS A 75 3.68 -19.98 -1.64
C LYS A 75 2.51 -19.79 -2.61
N LEU A 76 1.27 -19.72 -2.11
CA LEU A 76 0.08 -19.55 -2.96
C LEU A 76 0.02 -18.15 -3.56
N ARG A 77 0.42 -17.13 -2.79
CA ARG A 77 0.52 -15.75 -3.29
C ARG A 77 1.69 -15.56 -4.24
N LEU A 78 2.80 -16.26 -4.02
CA LEU A 78 4.01 -16.11 -4.80
C LEU A 78 3.76 -16.42 -6.28
N LEU A 79 3.03 -17.48 -6.60
CA LEU A 79 2.68 -17.81 -8.00
C LEU A 79 1.87 -16.69 -8.67
N LYS A 80 0.87 -16.16 -7.97
CA LYS A 80 0.08 -15.02 -8.46
C LYS A 80 0.96 -13.76 -8.63
N LEU A 81 1.86 -13.49 -7.68
CA LEU A 81 2.75 -12.34 -7.73
C LEU A 81 3.79 -12.46 -8.85
N LEU A 82 4.33 -13.65 -9.09
CA LEU A 82 5.20 -13.93 -10.22
C LEU A 82 4.47 -13.63 -11.53
N PHE A 83 3.26 -14.19 -11.70
CA PHE A 83 2.44 -13.94 -12.89
C PHE A 83 2.17 -12.43 -13.10
N LEU A 84 1.79 -11.72 -12.04
CA LEU A 84 1.56 -10.27 -12.12
C LEU A 84 2.83 -9.48 -12.45
N THR A 85 3.98 -9.90 -11.90
CA THR A 85 5.26 -9.22 -12.13
C THR A 85 5.74 -9.42 -13.56
N PHE A 86 5.65 -10.65 -14.09
CA PHE A 86 6.06 -10.94 -15.47
C PHE A 86 5.07 -10.42 -16.53
N THR A 87 3.87 -10.01 -16.13
CA THR A 87 2.91 -9.34 -17.02
C THR A 87 2.96 -7.82 -16.88
N ASP A 88 3.67 -7.27 -15.88
CA ASP A 88 3.81 -5.83 -15.70
C ASP A 88 4.85 -5.24 -16.66
N SER A 89 4.41 -4.33 -17.54
CA SER A 89 5.29 -3.56 -18.42
C SER A 89 6.39 -2.79 -17.67
N ASN A 90 6.16 -2.39 -16.41
CA ASN A 90 7.17 -1.67 -15.61
C ASN A 90 8.36 -2.55 -15.27
N PHE A 91 8.15 -3.87 -15.11
CA PHE A 91 9.24 -4.82 -14.89
C PHE A 91 10.24 -4.78 -16.05
N TYR A 92 9.75 -4.92 -17.28
CA TYR A 92 10.60 -4.91 -18.47
C TYR A 92 11.24 -3.54 -18.72
N LYS A 93 10.53 -2.44 -18.47
CA LYS A 93 11.10 -1.09 -18.55
C LYS A 93 12.28 -0.93 -17.60
N GLU A 94 12.13 -1.36 -16.35
CA GLU A 94 13.22 -1.27 -15.38
C GLU A 94 14.37 -2.22 -15.71
N LEU A 95 14.09 -3.43 -16.22
CA LEU A 95 15.14 -4.32 -16.72
C LEU A 95 15.95 -3.67 -17.85
N LEU A 96 15.30 -2.99 -18.80
CA LEU A 96 15.99 -2.26 -19.87
C LEU A 96 16.84 -1.09 -19.33
N VAL A 97 16.36 -0.39 -18.30
CA VAL A 97 17.14 0.65 -17.60
C VAL A 97 18.36 0.04 -16.92
N LEU A 98 18.22 -1.11 -16.25
CA LEU A 98 19.35 -1.80 -15.62
C LEU A 98 20.39 -2.27 -16.64
N ILE A 99 19.95 -2.76 -17.81
CA ILE A 99 20.86 -3.17 -18.90
C ILE A 99 21.59 -1.94 -19.45
N SER A 100 20.86 -0.89 -19.84
CA SER A 100 21.44 0.32 -20.44
C SER A 100 22.40 1.06 -19.51
N THR A 101 22.14 1.02 -18.20
CA THR A 101 23.02 1.64 -17.18
C THR A 101 24.16 0.73 -16.71
N LYS A 102 24.33 -0.47 -17.30
CA LYS A 102 25.30 -1.50 -16.89
C LYS A 102 25.16 -1.94 -15.42
N ARG A 103 23.94 -1.83 -14.87
CA ARG A 103 23.57 -2.24 -13.50
C ARG A 103 22.78 -3.55 -13.47
N PHE A 104 22.83 -4.34 -14.54
CA PHE A 104 22.16 -5.63 -14.62
C PHE A 104 22.90 -6.69 -13.79
N THR A 105 22.69 -6.66 -12.48
CA THR A 105 23.27 -7.62 -11.52
C THR A 105 22.17 -8.44 -10.86
N LEU A 106 22.52 -9.63 -10.39
CA LEU A 106 21.59 -10.49 -9.64
C LEU A 106 21.03 -9.78 -8.39
N GLY A 107 21.82 -8.92 -7.75
CA GLY A 107 21.38 -8.11 -6.61
C GLY A 107 20.25 -7.15 -6.99
N ASN A 108 20.44 -6.40 -8.08
CA ASN A 108 19.45 -5.41 -8.54
C ASN A 108 18.17 -6.08 -9.06
N ILE A 109 18.29 -7.24 -9.73
CA ILE A 109 17.13 -8.02 -10.17
C ILE A 109 16.33 -8.52 -8.95
N LYS A 110 17.01 -9.06 -7.92
CA LYS A 110 16.35 -9.47 -6.67
C LYS A 110 15.65 -8.30 -5.98
N GLN A 111 16.28 -7.11 -5.97
CA GLN A 111 15.69 -5.90 -5.41
C GLN A 111 14.44 -5.47 -6.18
N LEU A 112 14.49 -5.47 -7.52
CA LEU A 112 13.35 -5.17 -8.39
C LEU A 112 12.19 -6.14 -8.16
N LEU A 113 12.46 -7.44 -8.14
CA LEU A 113 11.44 -8.46 -7.86
C LEU A 113 10.82 -8.26 -6.47
N ARG A 114 11.63 -8.02 -5.44
CA ARG A 114 11.13 -7.73 -4.09
C ARG A 114 10.24 -6.48 -4.08
N PHE A 115 10.67 -5.41 -4.75
CA PHE A 115 9.91 -4.17 -4.87
C PHE A 115 8.53 -4.45 -5.48
N LEU A 116 8.49 -5.12 -6.64
CA LEU A 116 7.25 -5.41 -7.35
C LEU A 116 6.36 -6.41 -6.61
N PHE A 117 6.93 -7.41 -5.94
CA PHE A 117 6.15 -8.36 -5.14
C PHE A 117 5.45 -7.68 -3.98
N ILE A 118 6.15 -6.81 -3.23
CA ILE A 118 5.54 -6.01 -2.16
C ILE A 118 4.44 -5.13 -2.75
N ALA A 119 4.75 -4.42 -3.85
CA ALA A 119 3.81 -3.50 -4.49
C ALA A 119 2.54 -4.19 -5.00
N HIS A 120 2.67 -5.28 -5.77
CA HIS A 120 1.53 -6.02 -6.30
C HIS A 120 0.72 -6.70 -5.20
N ASN A 121 1.37 -7.16 -4.13
CA ASN A 121 0.67 -7.73 -2.97
C ASN A 121 -0.23 -6.69 -2.32
N ALA A 122 0.34 -5.52 -2.00
CA ALA A 122 -0.41 -4.40 -1.42
C ALA A 122 -1.50 -3.90 -2.37
N LEU A 123 -1.19 -3.73 -3.65
CA LEU A 123 -2.14 -3.25 -4.66
C LEU A 123 -3.34 -4.17 -4.80
N ASN A 124 -3.14 -5.49 -4.80
CA ASN A 124 -4.23 -6.46 -4.88
C ASN A 124 -5.19 -6.35 -3.69
N ASP A 125 -4.66 -6.23 -2.47
CA ASP A 125 -5.48 -6.13 -1.26
C ASP A 125 -6.16 -4.76 -1.14
N LEU A 126 -5.44 -3.67 -1.43
CA LEU A 126 -6.01 -2.32 -1.44
C LEU A 126 -7.11 -2.18 -2.49
N THR A 127 -6.92 -2.70 -3.70
CA THR A 127 -7.94 -2.65 -4.76
C THR A 127 -9.22 -3.34 -4.29
N ARG A 128 -9.09 -4.50 -3.64
CA ARG A 128 -10.22 -5.23 -3.06
C ARG A 128 -10.93 -4.40 -1.98
N ILE A 129 -10.18 -3.87 -1.00
CA ILE A 129 -10.73 -3.05 0.09
C ILE A 129 -11.48 -1.82 -0.46
N VAL A 130 -10.88 -1.11 -1.43
CA VAL A 130 -11.51 0.07 -2.04
C VAL A 130 -12.80 -0.33 -2.77
N ASN A 131 -12.78 -1.39 -3.56
CA ASN A 131 -13.95 -1.83 -4.33
C ASN A 131 -15.09 -2.36 -3.44
N GLU A 132 -14.77 -3.04 -2.34
CA GLU A 132 -15.76 -3.64 -1.44
C GLU A 132 -16.34 -2.61 -0.47
N LYS A 133 -15.51 -1.72 0.08
CA LYS A 133 -15.91 -0.84 1.20
C LYS A 133 -16.05 0.63 0.83
N TYR A 134 -15.31 1.11 -0.17
CA TYR A 134 -15.16 2.54 -0.45
C TYR A 134 -15.51 2.95 -1.89
N LYS A 135 -16.15 2.07 -2.67
CA LYS A 135 -16.48 2.29 -4.09
C LYS A 135 -17.27 3.58 -4.36
N ASN A 136 -18.18 3.94 -3.46
CA ASN A 136 -19.05 5.11 -3.59
C ASN A 136 -18.56 6.33 -2.78
N CYS A 137 -17.35 6.26 -2.22
CA CYS A 137 -16.75 7.32 -1.42
C CYS A 137 -15.87 8.24 -2.29
N ASP A 138 -15.61 9.46 -1.80
CA ASP A 138 -14.55 10.31 -2.32
C ASP A 138 -13.21 9.88 -1.68
N VAL A 139 -12.43 9.09 -2.42
CA VAL A 139 -11.20 8.48 -1.92
C VAL A 139 -9.99 9.33 -2.26
N VAL A 140 -9.33 9.86 -1.24
CA VAL A 140 -8.03 10.54 -1.34
C VAL A 140 -6.94 9.55 -0.96
N LEU A 141 -5.95 9.37 -1.83
CA LEU A 141 -4.82 8.47 -1.61
C LEU A 141 -3.58 9.26 -1.21
N TYR A 142 -2.92 8.86 -0.12
CA TYR A 142 -1.73 9.52 0.41
C TYR A 142 -0.60 8.53 0.67
N SER A 143 0.58 8.83 0.14
CA SER A 143 1.78 8.00 0.33
C SER A 143 2.62 8.61 1.42
N TYR A 144 2.86 7.86 2.50
CA TYR A 144 3.67 8.38 3.58
C TYR A 144 5.16 8.46 3.18
N TRP A 145 5.67 7.45 2.47
CA TRP A 145 7.04 7.47 1.94
C TRP A 145 7.05 7.62 0.41
N MET A 146 8.08 8.28 -0.14
CA MET A 146 8.29 8.40 -1.58
C MET A 146 9.07 7.20 -2.14
N TYR A 147 8.56 5.99 -1.90
CA TYR A 147 9.17 4.74 -2.36
C TYR A 147 8.11 3.73 -2.85
N ILE A 148 8.09 2.48 -2.36
CA ILE A 148 7.11 1.46 -2.77
C ILE A 148 5.66 1.93 -2.55
N THR A 149 5.40 2.62 -1.44
CA THR A 149 4.06 3.14 -1.11
C THR A 149 3.53 4.10 -2.18
N ALA A 150 4.41 4.95 -2.74
CA ALA A 150 4.03 5.89 -3.79
C ALA A 150 3.69 5.16 -5.10
N PHE A 151 4.49 4.16 -5.46
CA PHE A 151 4.22 3.29 -6.60
C PHE A 151 2.87 2.57 -6.45
N VAL A 152 2.57 2.03 -5.26
CA VAL A 152 1.28 1.38 -4.96
C VAL A 152 0.12 2.35 -5.17
N ILE A 153 0.21 3.57 -4.67
CA ILE A 153 -0.88 4.55 -4.74
C ILE A 153 -1.12 5.04 -6.16
N ILE A 154 -0.06 5.34 -6.91
CA ILE A 154 -0.19 5.75 -8.32
C ILE A 154 -0.80 4.61 -9.14
N SER A 155 -0.37 3.37 -8.89
CA SER A 155 -0.91 2.19 -9.55
C SER A 155 -2.37 1.95 -9.19
N LEU A 156 -2.75 2.15 -7.92
CA LEU A 156 -4.14 2.06 -7.46
C LEU A 156 -5.01 3.12 -8.13
N LYS A 157 -4.55 4.38 -8.16
CA LYS A 157 -5.26 5.49 -8.83
C LYS A 157 -5.50 5.19 -10.31
N LYS A 158 -4.51 4.62 -11.01
CA LYS A 158 -4.67 4.19 -12.41
C LYS A 158 -5.73 3.09 -12.54
N LYS A 159 -5.73 2.10 -11.65
CA LYS A 159 -6.73 1.02 -11.65
C LYS A 159 -8.15 1.49 -11.34
N LEU A 160 -8.32 2.50 -10.50
CA LEU A 160 -9.64 3.03 -10.12
C LEU A 160 -10.24 3.99 -11.15
N LYS A 161 -9.43 4.52 -12.08
CA LYS A 161 -9.88 5.38 -13.18
C LYS A 161 -10.32 4.60 -14.42
N ASN A 162 -9.88 3.34 -14.53
CA ASN A 162 -10.28 2.40 -15.55
C ASN A 162 -11.52 1.63 -15.10
#